data_AF-A0A973J9E9-F1
#
_entry.id   AF-A0A973J9E9-F1
#
_cell.length_a   1.000
_cell.length_b   1.000
_cell.length_c   1.000
_cell.angle_alpha   90.00
_cell.angle_beta   90.00
_cell.angle_gamma   90.00
#
_symmetry.space_group_name_H-M   'P 1'
#
loop_
_entity.id
_entity.type
_entity.pdbx_description
1 polymer ?
#
loop_
_entity_poly.entity_id
_entity_poly.type
_entity_poly.pdbx_seq_one_letter_code
_entity_poly.pdbx_strand_id
1 'polypeptide(L)' 'MTQPNLSALMMNPNLYPHNPANVELVQTHISYVFIAGDVVYKIKKPV' A
#
# COMPACT_ATOMS: atom_id res chain seq x y z
N MET A 1 22.50 1.12 -3.77
CA MET A 1 21.32 2.02 -3.81
C MET A 1 20.08 1.18 -3.60
N THR A 2 19.69 0.95 -2.35
CA THR A 2 18.46 0.21 -2.03
C THR A 2 17.28 1.16 -2.12
N GLN A 3 16.57 1.14 -3.24
CA GLN A 3 15.28 1.83 -3.31
C GLN A 3 14.34 1.19 -2.27
N PRO A 4 13.69 1.97 -1.40
CA PRO A 4 12.72 1.41 -0.48
C PRO A 4 11.60 0.76 -1.28
N ASN A 5 11.30 -0.49 -0.95
CA ASN A 5 10.20 -1.20 -1.58
C ASN A 5 8.89 -0.54 -1.12
N LEU A 6 8.30 0.28 -2.00
CA LEU A 6 7.09 1.05 -1.72
C LEU A 6 5.95 0.16 -1.20
N SER A 7 5.85 -1.09 -1.66
CA SER A 7 4.82 -1.99 -1.19
C SER A 7 5.04 -2.37 0.28
N ALA A 8 6.29 -2.61 0.69
CA ALA A 8 6.60 -2.90 2.09
C ALA A 8 6.37 -1.67 2.99
N LEU A 9 6.68 -0.46 2.51
CA LEU A 9 6.43 0.76 3.26
C LEU A 9 4.94 0.97 3.51
N MET A 10 4.12 0.87 2.46
CA MET A 10 2.66 1.06 2.53
C MET A 10 1.95 -0.01 3.36
N MET A 11 2.59 -1.11 3.75
CA MET A 11 2.00 -2.06 4.70
C MET A 11 1.92 -1.53 6.13
N ASN A 12 2.58 -0.41 6.46
CA ASN A 12 2.54 0.16 7.81
C ASN A 12 1.23 0.96 8.03
N PRO A 13 0.34 0.51 8.95
CA PRO A 13 -0.93 1.20 9.22
C PRO A 13 -0.77 2.64 9.71
N ASN A 14 0.36 2.96 10.34
CA ASN A 14 0.61 4.32 10.88
C ASN A 14 0.91 5.36 9.79
N LEU A 15 1.00 4.96 8.51
CA LEU A 15 1.15 5.89 7.39
C LEU A 15 -0.19 6.46 6.91
N TYR A 16 -1.31 5.91 7.38
CA TYR A 16 -2.65 6.30 6.97
C TYR A 16 -3.26 7.26 8.00
N PRO A 17 -3.90 8.37 7.58
CA PRO A 17 -4.43 9.39 8.50
C PRO A 17 -5.41 8.86 9.56
N HIS A 18 -6.13 7.79 9.22
CA HIS A 18 -7.15 7.16 10.07
C HIS A 18 -6.65 5.95 10.86
N ASN A 19 -5.36 5.63 10.77
CA ASN A 19 -4.69 4.59 11.56
C ASN A 19 -5.45 3.24 11.62
N PRO A 20 -5.67 2.58 10.47
CA PRO A 20 -6.46 1.34 10.39
C PRO A 20 -5.82 0.22 11.23
N ALA A 21 -6.62 -0.78 11.62
CA ALA A 21 -6.11 -1.93 12.38
C ALA A 21 -5.12 -2.78 11.58
N ASN A 22 -5.37 -2.93 10.27
CA ASN A 22 -4.54 -3.68 9.34
C ASN A 22 -4.54 -3.02 7.96
N VAL A 23 -3.54 -3.39 7.16
CA VAL A 23 -3.45 -3.04 5.74
C VAL A 23 -3.28 -4.32 4.95
N GLU A 24 -4.11 -4.52 3.95
CA GLU A 24 -4.01 -5.66 3.04
C GLU A 24 -3.51 -5.20 1.67
N LEU A 25 -2.60 -5.98 1.08
CA LEU A 25 -2.05 -5.71 -0.24
C LEU A 25 -2.62 -6.68 -1.27
N VAL A 26 -3.31 -6.12 -2.26
CA VAL A 26 -3.67 -6.82 -3.49
C VAL A 26 -2.78 -6.31 -4.63
N GLN A 27 -2.06 -7.23 -5.25
CA GLN A 27 -1.14 -6.91 -6.33
C GLN A 27 -1.70 -7.37 -7.67
N THR A 28 -1.67 -6.49 -8.67
CA THR A 28 -1.92 -6.83 -10.07
C THR A 28 -0.63 -6.71 -10.88
N HIS A 29 -0.71 -6.97 -12.19
CA HIS A 29 0.40 -6.74 -13.11
C HIS A 29 0.83 -5.27 -13.13
N ILE A 30 -0.12 -4.32 -13.13
CA ILE A 30 0.14 -2.89 -13.35
C ILE A 30 -0.08 -1.99 -12.12
N SER A 31 -0.55 -2.53 -10.99
CA SER A 31 -0.85 -1.73 -9.80
C SER A 31 -0.67 -2.49 -8.49
N TYR A 32 -0.42 -1.72 -7.43
CA TYR A 32 -0.62 -2.11 -6.04
C TYR A 32 -1.93 -1.51 -5.51
N VAL A 33 -2.67 -2.28 -4.73
CA VAL A 33 -3.90 -1.85 -4.05
C VAL A 33 -3.73 -2.16 -2.57
N PHE A 34 -3.82 -1.13 -1.73
CA PHE A 34 -3.75 -1.23 -0.27
C PHE A 34 -5.15 -0.98 0.29
N ILE A 35 -5.69 -1.96 1.00
CA ILE A 35 -7.00 -1.87 1.66
C ILE A 35 -6.72 -1.57 3.14
N ALA A 36 -7.15 -0.41 3.59
CA ALA A 36 -6.86 0.17 4.90
C ALA A 36 -8.19 0.44 5.63
N GLY A 37 -8.81 -0.61 6.17
CA GLY A 37 -10.19 -0.55 6.66
C GLY A 37 -11.15 -0.21 5.52
N ASP A 38 -11.93 0.85 5.66
CA ASP A 38 -12.93 1.29 4.68
C ASP A 38 -12.36 2.10 3.50
N VAL A 39 -11.04 2.35 3.48
CA VAL A 39 -10.38 3.19 2.46
C VAL A 39 -9.41 2.35 1.62
N VAL A 40 -9.41 2.59 0.31
CA VAL A 40 -8.54 1.92 -0.65
C VAL A 40 -7.56 2.91 -1.27
N TYR A 41 -6.28 2.57 -1.25
CA TYR A 41 -5.19 3.32 -1.88
C TYR A 41 -4.64 2.52 -3.05
N LYS A 42 -4.67 3.09 -4.26
CA LYS A 42 -4.16 2.43 -5.47
C LYS A 42 -2.96 3.17 -6.03
N ILE A 43 -1.87 2.45 -6.25
CA ILE A 43 -0.63 2.97 -6.83
C ILE A 43 -0.35 2.25 -8.14
N LYS A 44 -0.11 3.00 -9.22
CA LYS A 44 0.34 2.44 -10.50
C LYS A 44 1.80 2.03 -10.39
N LYS A 45 2.12 0.83 -10.85
CA LYS A 45 3.52 0.39 -10.97
C LYS A 45 4.17 1.11 -12.15
N PRO A 46 5.46 1.43 -12.07
CA PRO A 46 6.25 1.83 -13.23
C PRO A 46 6.54 0.56 -14.04
N VAL A 47 5.56 0.14 -14.85
CA VAL A 47 5.67 -0.95 -15.82
C VAL A 47 5.82 -0.40 -17.23
#